data_AF-A0A9E4MZL1-F1
#
_entry.id   AF-A0A9E4MZL1-F1
#
_cell.length_a   1.000
_cell.length_b   1.000
_cell.length_c   1.000
_cell.angle_alpha   90.00
_cell.angle_beta   90.00
_cell.angle_gamma   90.00
#
_symmetry.space_group_name_H-M   'P 1'
#
loop_
_entity.id
_entity.type
_entity.pdbx_description
1 polymer ?
#
loop_
_entity_poly.entity_id
_entity_poly.type
_entity_poly.pdbx_seq_one_letter_code
_entity_poly.pdbx_strand_id
1 'polypeptide(L)'
;MSGRGKQASRMSHAGRDPVLSRGTPDSLRYTRPVHTPFDHARCPYISRQLKDQGKSEAQRREESGRGSLMVKLHRPFPELRPKYEEGPIRSAFNQAWFREQRAAQLQRLNAQRQAAQRKNRRSEPVLER
;
A
#
# COMPACT_ATOMS: atom_id res chain seq x y z
N MET A 1 27.41 16.72 13.62
CA MET A 1 27.43 15.34 14.15
C MET A 1 26.77 14.42 13.13
N SER A 2 27.56 13.77 12.26
CA SER A 2 27.03 12.88 11.20
C SER A 2 26.66 11.53 11.80
N GLY A 3 25.37 11.24 11.88
CA GLY A 3 24.88 9.93 12.31
C GLY A 3 25.24 8.88 11.25
N ARG A 4 26.08 7.90 11.60
CA ARG A 4 26.32 6.71 10.77
C ARG A 4 25.02 5.90 10.73
N GLY A 5 24.18 6.16 9.72
CA GLY A 5 23.05 5.30 9.42
C GLY A 5 23.55 3.87 9.18
N LYS A 6 23.05 2.90 9.95
CA LYS A 6 23.32 1.48 9.70
C LYS A 6 22.84 1.17 8.28
N GLN A 7 23.77 0.86 7.37
CA GLN A 7 23.41 0.42 6.02
C GLN A 7 22.55 -0.84 6.17
N ALA A 8 21.37 -0.85 5.56
CA ALA A 8 20.50 -2.02 5.57
C ALA A 8 21.25 -3.19 4.92
N SER A 9 21.68 -4.16 5.73
CA SER A 9 22.27 -5.39 5.23
C SER A 9 21.14 -6.32 4.79
N ARG A 10 21.26 -6.86 3.57
CA ARG A 10 20.33 -7.87 3.06
C ARG A 10 20.98 -9.23 3.22
N MET A 11 20.29 -10.16 3.87
CA MET A 11 20.71 -11.55 3.94
C MET A 11 20.87 -12.10 2.53
N SER A 12 22.00 -12.72 2.24
CA SER A 12 22.25 -13.35 0.93
C SER A 12 21.28 -14.51 0.73
N HIS A 13 21.03 -14.89 -0.53
CA HIS A 13 20.17 -16.04 -0.83
C HIS A 13 20.68 -17.31 -0.14
N ALA A 14 22.00 -17.57 -0.21
CA ALA A 14 22.64 -18.70 0.45
C ALA A 14 22.58 -18.61 1.98
N GLY A 15 22.66 -17.41 2.57
CA GLY A 15 22.48 -17.22 4.01
C GLY A 15 21.04 -17.43 4.50
N ARG A 16 20.04 -17.22 3.62
CA ARG A 16 18.60 -17.42 3.92
C ARG A 16 18.16 -18.88 3.79
N ASP A 17 18.82 -19.64 2.94
CA ASP A 17 18.49 -21.05 2.71
C ASP A 17 19.04 -21.93 3.85
N PRO A 18 18.19 -22.72 4.55
CA PRO A 18 18.61 -23.54 5.68
C PRO A 18 19.63 -24.63 5.30
N VAL A 19 19.65 -25.08 4.05
CA VAL A 19 20.58 -26.09 3.56
C VAL A 19 21.92 -25.46 3.20
N LEU A 20 21.91 -24.33 2.50
CA LEU A 20 23.13 -23.66 2.01
C LEU A 20 23.83 -22.81 3.08
N SER A 21 23.09 -22.33 4.09
CA SER A 21 23.61 -21.44 5.14
C SER A 21 24.74 -22.07 5.98
N ARG A 22 24.72 -23.40 6.16
CA ARG A 22 25.74 -24.14 6.91
C ARG A 22 27.12 -24.11 6.24
N GLY A 23 27.16 -24.04 4.90
CA GLY A 23 28.41 -23.97 4.13
C GLY A 23 28.81 -22.55 3.74
N THR A 24 27.98 -21.54 4.03
CA THR A 24 28.25 -20.16 3.62
C THR A 24 29.10 -19.46 4.68
N PRO A 25 30.31 -18.94 4.34
CA PRO A 25 31.15 -18.22 5.30
C PRO A 25 30.45 -16.94 5.76
N ASP A 26 30.71 -16.55 7.02
CA ASP A 26 30.02 -15.42 7.67
C ASP A 26 30.10 -14.11 6.88
N SER A 27 31.22 -13.88 6.17
CA SER A 27 31.42 -12.72 5.31
C SER A 27 30.45 -12.64 4.12
N LEU A 28 29.92 -13.77 3.66
CA LEU A 28 28.99 -13.87 2.52
C LEU A 28 27.52 -14.08 2.94
N ARG A 29 27.25 -14.26 4.24
CA ARG A 29 25.88 -14.37 4.77
C ARG A 29 25.09 -13.07 4.64
N TYR A 30 25.79 -11.94 4.71
CA TYR A 30 25.19 -10.61 4.58
C TYR A 30 25.77 -9.89 3.37
N THR A 31 24.91 -9.61 2.40
CA THR A 31 25.28 -8.71 1.30
C THR A 31 25.05 -7.27 1.73
N ARG A 32 26.08 -6.44 1.54
CA ARG A 32 25.89 -4.99 1.51
C ARG A 32 25.23 -4.63 0.18
N PRO A 33 24.37 -3.60 0.12
CA PRO A 33 23.89 -3.08 -1.13
C PRO A 33 25.08 -2.45 -1.90
N VAL A 34 25.70 -3.23 -2.79
CA VAL A 34 26.83 -2.78 -3.64
C VAL A 34 26.36 -1.82 -4.73
N HIS A 35 25.08 -1.91 -5.13
CA HIS A 35 24.51 -1.08 -6.19
C HIS A 35 24.59 0.41 -5.87
N THR A 36 24.31 0.83 -4.63
CA THR A 36 24.24 2.26 -4.32
C THR A 36 25.57 3.00 -4.53
N PRO A 37 26.74 2.56 -4.01
CA PRO A 37 28.00 3.24 -4.31
C PRO A 37 28.42 3.11 -5.78
N PHE A 38 28.11 1.99 -6.43
CA PHE A 38 28.42 1.79 -7.85
C PHE A 38 27.62 2.74 -8.75
N ASP A 39 26.32 2.87 -8.53
CA ASP A 39 25.43 3.75 -9.28
C ASP A 39 25.80 5.22 -9.08
N HIS A 40 26.24 5.59 -7.87
CA HIS A 40 26.79 6.93 -7.58
C HIS A 40 28.06 7.25 -8.39
N ALA A 41 28.92 6.27 -8.66
CA ALA A 41 30.17 6.44 -9.41
C ALA A 41 29.97 6.32 -10.93
N ARG A 42 29.05 5.44 -11.36
CA ARG A 42 28.76 5.16 -12.76
C ARG A 42 28.10 6.34 -13.47
N CYS A 43 27.19 7.04 -12.80
CA CYS A 43 26.41 8.10 -13.44
C CYS A 43 26.14 9.28 -12.49
N PRO A 44 26.64 10.49 -12.81
CA PRO A 44 26.37 11.70 -12.03
C PRO A 44 24.88 12.02 -11.91
N TYR A 45 24.08 11.72 -12.93
CA TYR A 45 22.64 11.95 -12.94
C TYR A 45 21.90 11.05 -11.94
N ILE A 46 22.15 9.74 -12.00
CA ILE A 46 21.59 8.77 -11.05
C ILE A 46 22.04 9.11 -9.62
N SER A 47 23.29 9.55 -9.46
CA SER A 47 23.82 9.98 -8.17
C SER A 47 23.02 11.15 -7.56
N ARG A 48 22.64 12.14 -8.37
CA ARG A 48 21.79 13.26 -7.93
C ARG A 48 20.39 12.76 -7.55
N GLN A 49 19.78 11.92 -8.38
CA GLN A 49 18.45 11.37 -8.13
C GLN A 49 18.38 10.55 -6.84
N LEU A 50 19.37 9.67 -6.58
CA LEU A 50 19.44 8.89 -5.35
C LEU A 50 19.64 9.76 -4.11
N LYS A 51 20.44 10.83 -4.23
CA LYS A 51 20.60 11.83 -3.15
C LYS A 51 19.29 12.57 -2.87
N ASP A 52 18.51 12.89 -3.90
CA ASP A 52 17.20 13.57 -3.75
C ASP A 52 16.12 12.66 -3.17
N GLN A 53 16.12 11.36 -3.49
CA GLN A 53 15.19 10.39 -2.92
C GLN A 53 15.37 10.23 -1.40
N GLY A 54 16.59 10.40 -0.89
CA GLY A 54 16.89 10.34 0.55
C GLY A 54 16.52 11.60 1.34
N LYS A 55 16.10 12.67 0.68
CA LYS A 55 15.77 13.95 1.34
C LYS A 55 14.34 14.00 1.82
N SER A 56 14.14 14.51 3.03
CA SER A 56 12.81 14.86 3.52
C SER A 56 12.24 16.04 2.73
N GLU A 57 10.93 16.25 2.83
CA GLU A 57 10.23 17.34 2.15
C GLU A 57 10.72 18.72 2.64
N ALA A 58 11.03 18.83 3.94
CA ALA A 58 11.66 20.02 4.52
C ALA A 58 13.07 20.28 3.96
N GLN A 59 13.92 19.26 3.86
CA GLN A 59 15.28 19.38 3.32
C GLN A 59 15.27 19.82 1.84
N ARG A 60 14.30 19.33 1.05
CA ARG A 60 14.12 19.76 -0.34
C ARG A 60 13.71 21.23 -0.46
N ARG A 61 12.91 21.74 0.47
CA ARG A 61 12.49 23.15 0.50
C ARG A 61 13.64 24.09 0.88
N GLU A 62 14.49 23.69 1.83
CA GLU A 62 15.65 24.49 2.25
C GLU A 62 16.70 24.63 1.15
N GLU A 63 17.09 23.52 0.49
CA GLU A 63 18.08 23.57 -0.60
C GLU A 63 17.58 24.33 -1.83
N SER A 64 16.27 24.26 -2.09
CA SER A 64 15.70 24.98 -3.24
C SER A 64 15.67 26.49 -3.02
N GLY A 65 15.85 26.99 -1.78
CA GLY A 65 16.01 28.40 -1.37
C GLY A 65 14.87 29.36 -1.76
N ARG A 66 13.99 28.91 -2.63
CA ARG A 66 12.84 29.58 -3.22
C ARG A 66 11.76 28.52 -3.23
N GLY A 67 10.72 28.74 -2.43
CA GLY A 67 9.47 28.03 -2.63
C GLY A 67 9.06 28.11 -4.10
N SER A 68 8.32 27.11 -4.57
CA SER A 68 7.78 27.02 -5.93
C SER A 68 7.41 28.41 -6.47
N LEU A 69 8.23 28.92 -7.40
CA LEU A 69 7.98 30.12 -8.21
C LEU A 69 6.90 29.89 -9.27
N MET A 70 6.08 28.84 -9.10
CA MET A 70 4.92 28.58 -9.94
C MET A 70 3.97 29.77 -9.77
N VAL A 71 4.16 30.77 -10.63
CA VAL A 71 3.22 31.86 -10.82
C VAL A 71 1.90 31.17 -11.10
N LYS A 72 0.90 31.44 -10.26
CA LYS A 72 -0.49 31.02 -10.48
C LYS A 72 -1.05 31.81 -11.67
N LEU A 73 -0.42 31.75 -12.84
CA LEU A 73 -0.98 32.24 -14.09
C LEU A 73 -2.15 31.32 -14.38
N HIS A 74 -3.36 31.84 -14.19
CA HIS A 74 -4.61 31.10 -14.34
C HIS A 74 -4.60 29.76 -13.59
N ARG A 75 -4.83 29.79 -12.28
CA ARG A 75 -5.53 28.64 -11.70
C ARG A 75 -6.93 28.68 -12.31
N PRO A 76 -7.33 27.76 -13.22
CA PRO A 76 -8.74 27.59 -13.47
C PRO A 76 -9.34 27.32 -12.10
N PHE A 77 -10.20 28.20 -11.62
CA PHE A 77 -11.03 27.85 -10.48
C PHE A 77 -11.80 26.62 -10.94
N PRO A 78 -11.73 25.49 -10.22
CA PRO A 78 -12.53 24.34 -10.58
C PRO A 78 -13.98 24.83 -10.57
N GLU A 79 -14.57 24.92 -11.76
CA GLU A 79 -15.97 25.29 -11.89
C GLU A 79 -16.78 24.19 -11.22
N LEU A 80 -17.64 24.59 -10.29
CA LEU A 80 -18.59 23.66 -9.69
C LEU A 80 -19.42 23.04 -10.81
N ARG A 81 -19.63 21.73 -10.73
CA ARG A 81 -20.44 21.03 -11.73
C ARG A 81 -21.80 21.73 -11.88
N PRO A 82 -22.37 21.75 -13.10
CA PRO A 82 -23.65 22.38 -13.32
C PRO A 82 -24.73 21.73 -12.45
N LYS A 83 -25.57 22.54 -11.80
CA LYS A 83 -26.59 22.08 -10.82
C LYS A 83 -27.56 21.03 -11.40
N TYR A 84 -27.74 20.99 -12.72
CA TYR A 84 -28.64 20.07 -13.41
C TYR A 84 -28.07 18.65 -13.59
N GLU A 85 -26.76 18.45 -13.44
CA GLU A 85 -26.14 17.11 -13.59
C GLU A 85 -26.21 16.26 -12.32
N GLU A 86 -26.54 16.85 -11.17
CA GLU A 86 -26.57 16.15 -9.89
C GLU A 86 -27.76 15.20 -9.74
N GLY A 87 -28.91 15.53 -10.36
CA GLY A 87 -30.15 14.75 -10.25
C GLY A 87 -30.02 13.31 -10.76
N PRO A 88 -29.57 13.11 -12.01
CA PRO A 88 -29.37 11.77 -12.57
C PRO A 88 -28.35 10.95 -11.77
N ILE A 89 -27.22 11.55 -11.39
CA ILE A 89 -26.15 10.88 -10.63
C ILE A 89 -26.66 10.45 -9.25
N ARG A 90 -27.33 11.34 -8.53
CA ARG A 90 -27.88 11.05 -7.19
C ARG A 90 -28.97 9.98 -7.26
N SER A 91 -29.80 9.99 -8.31
CA SER A 91 -30.84 8.97 -8.51
C SER A 91 -30.23 7.58 -8.75
N ALA A 92 -29.19 7.48 -9.58
CA ALA A 92 -28.49 6.23 -9.87
C ALA A 92 -27.78 5.69 -8.62
N PHE A 93 -27.11 6.56 -7.88
CA PHE A 93 -26.49 6.22 -6.60
C PHE A 93 -27.52 5.67 -5.60
N ASN A 94 -28.64 6.39 -5.40
CA ASN A 94 -29.69 5.96 -4.48
C ASN A 94 -30.27 4.60 -4.88
N GLN A 95 -30.48 4.36 -6.16
CA GLN A 95 -30.97 3.07 -6.64
C GLN A 95 -29.98 1.92 -6.35
N ALA A 96 -28.69 2.13 -6.61
CA ALA A 96 -27.65 1.15 -6.29
C ALA A 96 -27.59 0.89 -4.78
N TRP A 97 -27.61 1.95 -3.98
CA TRP A 97 -27.60 1.88 -2.52
C TRP A 97 -28.79 1.09 -1.96
N PHE A 98 -30.01 1.34 -2.44
CA PHE A 98 -31.19 0.58 -2.01
C PHE A 98 -31.16 -0.88 -2.47
N ARG A 99 -30.47 -1.21 -3.57
CA ARG A 99 -30.26 -2.61 -3.98
C ARG A 99 -29.30 -3.30 -3.02
N GLU A 100 -28.20 -2.65 -2.66
CA GLU A 100 -27.21 -3.18 -1.71
C GLU A 100 -27.81 -3.41 -0.32
N GLN A 101 -28.56 -2.45 0.21
CA GLN A 101 -29.23 -2.59 1.51
C GLN A 101 -30.19 -3.78 1.54
N ARG A 102 -31.00 -3.94 0.47
CA ARG A 102 -31.91 -5.08 0.35
C ARG A 102 -31.16 -6.41 0.27
N ALA A 103 -30.08 -6.47 -0.52
CA ALA A 103 -29.26 -7.66 -0.62
C ALA A 103 -28.62 -8.04 0.72
N ALA A 104 -28.08 -7.07 1.46
CA ALA A 104 -27.49 -7.28 2.78
C ALA A 104 -28.53 -7.79 3.79
N GLN A 105 -29.74 -7.23 3.79
CA GLN A 105 -30.82 -7.69 4.66
C GLN A 105 -31.24 -9.13 4.33
N LEU A 106 -31.37 -9.47 3.04
CA LEU A 106 -31.70 -10.82 2.60
C LEU A 106 -30.62 -11.83 3.02
N GLN A 107 -29.35 -11.48 2.84
CA GLN A 107 -28.22 -12.32 3.28
C GLN A 107 -28.24 -12.55 4.79
N ARG A 108 -28.52 -11.51 5.59
CA ARG A 108 -28.64 -11.63 7.04
C ARG A 108 -29.74 -12.59 7.45
N LEU A 109 -30.92 -12.50 6.84
CA LEU A 109 -32.04 -13.41 7.13
C LEU A 109 -31.73 -14.85 6.69
N ASN A 110 -31.09 -15.03 5.53
CA ASN A 110 -30.68 -16.35 5.06
C ASN A 110 -29.63 -17.00 5.99
N ALA A 111 -28.66 -16.22 6.48
CA ALA A 111 -27.68 -16.69 7.46
C ALA A 111 -28.35 -17.13 8.77
N GLN A 112 -29.35 -16.39 9.26
CA GLN A 112 -30.13 -16.77 10.44
C GLN A 112 -30.90 -18.07 10.22
N ARG A 113 -31.56 -18.22 9.06
CA ARG A 113 -32.28 -19.46 8.70
C ARG A 113 -31.34 -20.66 8.64
N GLN A 114 -30.18 -20.53 7.99
CA GLN A 114 -29.18 -21.60 7.92
C GLN A 114 -28.62 -21.96 9.30
N ALA A 115 -28.35 -20.96 10.15
CA ALA A 115 -27.90 -21.20 11.52
C ALA A 115 -28.95 -21.96 12.35
N ALA A 116 -30.24 -21.62 12.21
CA ALA A 116 -31.33 -22.34 12.87
C ALA A 116 -31.45 -23.79 12.37
N GLN A 117 -31.39 -24.02 11.06
CA GLN A 117 -31.40 -25.37 10.48
C GLN A 117 -30.22 -26.22 10.95
N ARG A 118 -29.02 -25.62 11.06
CA ARG A 118 -27.83 -26.31 11.59
C ARG A 118 -27.97 -26.68 13.06
N LYS A 119 -28.64 -25.84 13.87
CA LYS A 119 -28.94 -26.17 15.28
C LYS A 119 -29.90 -27.35 15.38
N ASN A 120 -30.99 -27.34 14.63
CA ASN A 120 -31.97 -28.43 14.62
C ASN A 120 -31.36 -29.78 14.20
N ARG A 121 -30.49 -29.78 13.17
CA ARG A 121 -29.76 -30.99 12.74
C ARG A 121 -28.79 -31.55 13.78
N ARG A 122 -28.26 -30.71 14.68
CA ARG A 122 -27.34 -31.14 15.75
C ARG A 122 -28.08 -31.67 16.98
N SER A 123 -29.35 -31.31 17.15
CA SER A 123 -30.18 -31.75 18.27
C SER A 123 -30.97 -33.03 18.01
N GLU A 124 -30.96 -33.56 16.78
CA GLU A 124 -31.55 -34.88 16.52
C GLU A 124 -30.61 -35.97 17.06
N PRO A 125 -31.08 -36.85 17.97
CA PRO A 125 -30.28 -37.97 18.43
C PRO A 125 -30.04 -38.92 17.24
N VAL A 126 -28.78 -39.20 16.95
CA VAL A 126 -28.40 -40.27 16.01
C VAL A 126 -28.86 -41.57 16.65
N LEU A 127 -30.00 -42.11 16.18
CA LEU A 127 -30.42 -43.46 16.49
C LEU A 127 -29.51 -44.40 15.71
N GLU A 128 -28.35 -44.72 16.29
CA GLU A 128 -27.50 -45.83 15.84
C GLU A 128 -28.30 -47.13 16.02
N ARG A 129 -28.38 -47.93 14.96
CA ARG A 129 -29.01 -49.26 14.93
C ARG A 129 -27.97 -50.35 15.09
#